data_AF-C4JWD9-F1
#
_entry.id   AF-C4JWD9-F1
#
_cell.length_a   1.000
_cell.length_b   1.000
_cell.length_c   1.000
_cell.angle_alpha   90.00
_cell.angle_beta   90.00
_cell.angle_gamma   90.00
#
_symmetry.space_group_name_H-M   'P 1'
#
loop_
_entity.id
_entity.type
_entity.pdbx_description
1 polymer ?
#
loop_
_entity_poly.entity_id
_entity_poly.type
_entity_poly.pdbx_seq_one_letter_code
_entity_poly.pdbx_strand_id
1 'polypeptide(L)'
;MSTTPPAQPTNPLKLDPKYDDYDYPTTAPVAQSGHPGHTTPEQDAQVSQLRMMLEALGYSERLDTLTLLRFLRARKFNVEAAKAMFVACEQWRAEFGTNTLVTDFHYTEREQLFQYYPQYYHKTDKDGRPVYIEQLGKIDLTAMYKITTGDRMLKNLVCEYEKLADPRLPACARKSGHLLETCCTIMDLKGVGITNAGSVFGYIKQASAISQNYYPERLGKLFIINAPWGFSTVFSVVKGFLDPVTVKKIHVLGSGYESELLAHVPAENLPKQFGGTCECAGGCPWSDMGPWREPEWAKPPKWAKAEEKTEVKTEEKADDDKKEGTENANKETDAAAATTAAPADTTPAPEKKDQAPA
;
A
#
# COMPACT_ATOMS: atom_id res chain seq x y z
N MET A 1 1.31 34.56 20.13
CA MET A 1 -0.15 34.66 19.99
C MET A 1 -0.76 33.48 20.72
N SER A 2 -1.90 33.62 21.40
CA SER A 2 -2.50 32.49 22.14
C SER A 2 -3.23 31.57 21.17
N THR A 3 -2.75 30.33 21.03
CA THR A 3 -3.43 29.30 20.23
C THR A 3 -4.55 28.68 21.06
N THR A 4 -5.80 29.05 20.77
CA THR A 4 -6.96 28.33 21.28
C THR A 4 -6.82 26.84 20.93
N PRO A 5 -6.98 25.90 21.89
CA PRO A 5 -6.99 24.48 21.57
C PRO A 5 -8.06 24.17 20.51
N PRO A 6 -7.84 23.20 19.60
CA PRO A 6 -8.89 22.74 18.72
C PRO A 6 -10.10 22.28 19.56
N ALA A 7 -11.30 22.67 19.14
CA ALA A 7 -12.52 22.26 19.83
C ALA A 7 -12.60 20.73 19.88
N GLN A 8 -12.89 20.17 21.07
CA GLN A 8 -12.96 18.72 21.21
C GLN A 8 -14.10 18.17 20.32
N PRO A 9 -13.90 16.98 19.71
CA PRO A 9 -14.90 16.39 18.82
C PRO A 9 -16.22 16.19 19.56
N THR A 10 -17.31 16.67 18.97
CA THR A 10 -18.63 16.68 19.59
C THR A 10 -19.25 15.29 19.73
N ASN A 11 -18.67 14.27 19.09
CA ASN A 11 -18.98 12.87 19.30
C ASN A 11 -17.71 12.03 19.05
N PRO A 12 -17.10 11.36 20.05
CA PRO A 12 -15.95 10.50 19.82
C PRO A 12 -16.36 9.27 19.00
N LEU A 13 -15.48 8.81 18.10
CA LEU A 13 -15.75 7.64 17.26
C LEU A 13 -16.07 6.41 18.13
N LYS A 14 -17.23 5.80 17.93
CA LYS A 14 -17.65 4.58 18.64
C LYS A 14 -16.89 3.37 18.12
N LEU A 15 -15.78 3.04 18.77
CA LEU A 15 -14.98 1.85 18.49
C LEU A 15 -15.68 0.56 18.97
N ASP A 16 -15.51 -0.52 18.23
CA ASP A 16 -15.93 -1.87 18.62
C ASP A 16 -14.69 -2.76 18.84
N PRO A 17 -14.38 -3.16 20.10
CA PRO A 17 -13.19 -3.95 20.43
C PRO A 17 -13.02 -5.29 19.70
N LYS A 18 -14.06 -5.81 19.01
CA LYS A 18 -13.91 -6.98 18.14
C LYS A 18 -13.08 -6.69 16.87
N TYR A 19 -13.07 -5.43 16.40
CA TYR A 19 -12.42 -5.03 15.14
C TYR A 19 -11.44 -3.85 15.28
N ASP A 20 -11.66 -2.98 16.27
CA ASP A 20 -11.02 -1.67 16.41
C ASP A 20 -9.87 -1.67 17.45
N ASP A 21 -8.86 -2.50 17.21
CA ASP A 21 -7.59 -2.49 17.95
C ASP A 21 -6.64 -1.40 17.37
N TYR A 22 -6.81 -0.16 17.85
CA TYR A 22 -5.94 0.99 17.56
C TYR A 22 -5.28 1.51 18.83
N ASP A 23 -3.96 1.70 18.76
CA ASP A 23 -3.13 2.25 19.84
C ASP A 23 -2.59 3.66 19.49
N TYR A 24 -3.34 4.38 18.67
CA TYR A 24 -3.08 5.73 18.18
C TYR A 24 -4.40 6.51 18.04
N PRO A 25 -4.37 7.85 18.01
CA PRO A 25 -5.60 8.66 17.96
C PRO A 25 -6.45 8.36 16.71
N THR A 26 -7.76 8.13 16.92
CA THR A 26 -8.70 7.67 15.88
C THR A 26 -9.62 8.77 15.33
N THR A 27 -9.51 10.01 15.81
CA THR A 27 -10.31 11.15 15.33
C THR A 27 -9.55 11.96 14.30
N ALA A 28 -10.17 12.27 13.16
CA ALA A 28 -9.59 13.11 12.12
C ALA A 28 -9.47 14.57 12.57
N PRO A 29 -8.35 15.27 12.25
CA PRO A 29 -8.08 16.63 12.73
C PRO A 29 -8.96 17.71 12.08
N VAL A 30 -9.62 17.41 10.95
CA VAL A 30 -10.52 18.31 10.24
C VAL A 30 -11.94 17.77 10.32
N ALA A 31 -12.87 18.60 10.80
CA ALA A 31 -14.28 18.25 10.90
C ALA A 31 -14.94 18.19 9.52
N GLN A 32 -14.99 16.99 8.94
CA GLN A 32 -15.59 16.73 7.63
C GLN A 32 -16.46 15.46 7.70
N SER A 33 -17.73 15.56 7.29
CA SER A 33 -18.68 14.45 7.34
C SER A 33 -18.11 13.14 6.76
N GLY A 34 -18.39 12.02 7.42
CA GLY A 34 -17.91 10.69 7.03
C GLY A 34 -16.44 10.41 7.33
N HIS A 35 -15.74 11.33 8.00
CA HIS A 35 -14.41 11.06 8.55
C HIS A 35 -14.50 10.57 10.00
N PRO A 36 -13.51 9.80 10.46
CA PRO A 36 -13.43 9.29 11.83
C PRO A 36 -13.62 10.37 12.90
N GLY A 37 -14.62 10.20 13.77
CA GLY A 37 -15.02 11.17 14.81
C GLY A 37 -15.91 12.33 14.31
N HIS A 38 -16.32 12.30 13.03
CA HIS A 38 -17.19 13.30 12.38
C HIS A 38 -18.28 12.61 11.52
N THR A 39 -18.72 11.43 11.93
CA THR A 39 -19.81 10.66 11.32
C THR A 39 -21.17 11.10 11.85
N THR A 40 -22.22 10.88 11.05
CA THR A 40 -23.62 10.93 11.52
C THR A 40 -24.09 9.54 11.96
N PRO A 41 -25.17 9.40 12.75
CA PRO A 41 -25.69 8.08 13.15
C PRO A 41 -26.04 7.17 11.96
N GLU A 42 -26.45 7.74 10.84
CA GLU A 42 -26.70 7.01 9.59
C GLU A 42 -25.40 6.48 8.98
N GLN A 43 -24.30 7.24 9.06
CA GLN A 43 -22.98 6.82 8.59
C GLN A 43 -22.39 5.71 9.48
N ASP A 44 -22.57 5.79 10.81
CA ASP A 44 -22.19 4.73 11.74
C ASP A 44 -23.01 3.43 11.51
N ALA A 45 -24.31 3.58 11.20
CA ALA A 45 -25.15 2.46 10.78
C ALA A 45 -24.69 1.87 9.43
N GLN A 46 -24.22 2.69 8.48
CA GLN A 46 -23.68 2.22 7.19
C GLN A 46 -22.34 1.49 7.34
N VAL A 47 -21.46 1.90 8.27
CA VAL A 47 -20.26 1.12 8.64
C VAL A 47 -20.69 -0.26 9.18
N SER A 48 -21.66 -0.27 10.09
CA SER A 48 -22.17 -1.51 10.70
C SER A 48 -22.83 -2.43 9.67
N GLN A 49 -23.61 -1.87 8.74
CA GLN A 49 -24.23 -2.60 7.64
C GLN A 49 -23.17 -3.21 6.71
N LEU A 50 -22.19 -2.41 6.25
CA LEU A 50 -21.10 -2.88 5.40
C LEU A 50 -20.34 -4.03 6.08
N ARG A 51 -20.03 -3.89 7.37
CA ARG A 51 -19.34 -4.91 8.16
C ARG A 51 -20.10 -6.23 8.17
N MET A 52 -21.37 -6.23 8.57
CA MET A 52 -22.20 -7.45 8.60
C MET A 52 -22.31 -8.11 7.22
N MET A 53 -22.38 -7.33 6.14
CA MET A 53 -22.44 -7.84 4.77
C MET A 53 -21.13 -8.47 4.29
N LEU A 54 -19.99 -8.08 4.87
CA LEU A 54 -18.68 -8.66 4.59
C LEU A 54 -18.43 -9.91 5.46
N GLU A 55 -18.82 -9.89 6.73
CA GLU A 55 -18.81 -11.09 7.58
C GLU A 55 -19.70 -12.21 7.00
N ALA A 56 -20.88 -11.86 6.47
CA ALA A 56 -21.78 -12.80 5.79
C ALA A 56 -21.21 -13.38 4.48
N LEU A 57 -20.13 -12.78 3.93
CA LEU A 57 -19.36 -13.30 2.79
C LEU A 57 -18.09 -14.05 3.23
N GLY A 58 -17.86 -14.20 4.54
CA GLY A 58 -16.72 -14.94 5.11
C GLY A 58 -15.45 -14.11 5.34
N TYR A 59 -15.49 -12.78 5.17
CA TYR A 59 -14.34 -11.93 5.49
C TYR A 59 -14.21 -11.71 7.00
N SER A 60 -12.99 -11.84 7.54
CA SER A 60 -12.64 -11.49 8.93
C SER A 60 -11.70 -10.29 9.03
N GLU A 61 -10.81 -10.13 8.05
CA GLU A 61 -9.74 -9.15 8.05
C GLU A 61 -10.20 -7.76 7.59
N ARG A 62 -9.51 -6.70 8.04
CA ARG A 62 -9.67 -5.31 7.55
C ARG A 62 -11.12 -4.76 7.66
N LEU A 63 -11.93 -5.36 8.53
CA LEU A 63 -13.27 -4.89 8.91
C LEU A 63 -13.26 -3.77 9.97
N ASP A 64 -12.07 -3.26 10.28
CA ASP A 64 -11.84 -2.14 11.19
C ASP A 64 -12.56 -0.87 10.71
N THR A 65 -13.10 -0.09 11.66
CA THR A 65 -13.94 1.08 11.39
C THR A 65 -13.24 2.12 10.52
N LEU A 66 -11.93 2.34 10.70
CA LEU A 66 -11.16 3.29 9.88
C LEU A 66 -11.06 2.82 8.42
N THR A 67 -10.79 1.53 8.18
CA THR A 67 -10.77 0.95 6.83
C THR A 67 -12.13 0.99 6.17
N LEU A 68 -13.20 0.56 6.85
CA LEU A 68 -14.54 0.57 6.27
C LEU A 68 -15.01 2.00 5.94
N LEU A 69 -14.67 2.99 6.76
CA LEU A 69 -14.95 4.41 6.46
C LEU A 69 -14.21 4.90 5.20
N ARG A 70 -12.98 4.45 4.92
CA ARG A 70 -12.27 4.81 3.66
C ARG A 70 -12.99 4.26 2.42
N PHE A 71 -13.45 3.01 2.45
CA PHE A 71 -14.24 2.42 1.35
C PHE A 71 -15.59 3.12 1.18
N LEU A 72 -16.30 3.44 2.28
CA LEU A 72 -17.55 4.20 2.23
C LEU A 72 -17.35 5.61 1.67
N ARG A 73 -16.34 6.37 2.12
CA ARG A 73 -16.02 7.69 1.55
C ARG A 73 -15.74 7.62 0.05
N ALA A 74 -14.89 6.69 -0.38
CA ALA A 74 -14.54 6.46 -1.79
C ALA A 74 -15.73 6.04 -2.67
N ARG A 75 -16.87 5.66 -2.08
CA ARG A 75 -18.13 5.34 -2.77
C ARG A 75 -19.33 6.18 -2.29
N LYS A 76 -19.06 7.36 -1.73
CA LYS A 76 -20.07 8.35 -1.29
C LYS A 76 -21.15 7.77 -0.36
N PHE A 77 -20.74 6.88 0.55
CA PHE A 77 -21.58 6.12 1.48
C PHE A 77 -22.64 5.21 0.81
N ASN A 78 -22.50 4.87 -0.47
CA ASN A 78 -23.24 3.76 -1.07
C ASN A 78 -22.65 2.43 -0.58
N VAL A 79 -23.35 1.75 0.33
CA VAL A 79 -22.90 0.52 0.99
C VAL A 79 -22.64 -0.62 0.00
N GLU A 80 -23.50 -0.80 -1.01
CA GLU A 80 -23.33 -1.86 -2.01
C GLU A 80 -22.09 -1.63 -2.89
N ALA A 81 -21.86 -0.39 -3.32
CA ALA A 81 -20.68 -0.02 -4.10
C ALA A 81 -19.39 -0.09 -3.25
N ALA A 82 -19.47 0.22 -1.95
CA ALA A 82 -18.36 0.04 -1.01
C ALA A 82 -18.05 -1.44 -0.78
N LYS A 83 -19.07 -2.30 -0.63
CA LYS A 83 -18.94 -3.76 -0.54
C LYS A 83 -18.27 -4.34 -1.79
N ALA A 84 -18.75 -3.96 -2.98
CA ALA A 84 -18.15 -4.39 -4.25
C ALA A 84 -16.69 -3.96 -4.39
N MET A 85 -16.34 -2.73 -3.95
CA MET A 85 -14.96 -2.24 -3.93
C MET A 85 -14.08 -3.00 -2.93
N PHE A 86 -14.59 -3.32 -1.74
CA PHE A 86 -13.88 -4.10 -0.73
C PHE A 86 -13.61 -5.53 -1.21
N VAL A 87 -14.62 -6.22 -1.72
CA VAL A 87 -14.52 -7.58 -2.29
C VAL A 87 -13.47 -7.64 -3.40
N ALA A 88 -13.50 -6.70 -4.34
CA ALA A 88 -12.51 -6.61 -5.42
C ALA A 88 -11.09 -6.29 -4.91
N CYS A 89 -10.96 -5.52 -3.82
CA CYS A 89 -9.67 -5.27 -3.18
C CYS A 89 -9.12 -6.54 -2.51
N GLU A 90 -9.94 -7.27 -1.75
CA GLU A 90 -9.51 -8.51 -1.09
C GLU A 90 -9.13 -9.61 -2.10
N GLN A 91 -9.88 -9.72 -3.19
CA GLN A 91 -9.52 -10.59 -4.33
C GLN A 91 -8.15 -10.21 -4.91
N TRP A 92 -7.96 -8.94 -5.26
CA TRP A 92 -6.67 -8.46 -5.75
C TRP A 92 -5.52 -8.65 -4.74
N ARG A 93 -5.76 -8.45 -3.43
CA ARG A 93 -4.75 -8.67 -2.38
C ARG A 93 -4.31 -10.13 -2.30
N ALA A 94 -5.21 -11.07 -2.55
CA ALA A 94 -4.88 -12.50 -2.63
C ALA A 94 -4.09 -12.81 -3.92
N GLU A 95 -4.58 -12.36 -5.09
CA GLU A 95 -3.95 -12.57 -6.40
C GLU A 95 -2.54 -11.98 -6.49
N PHE A 96 -2.32 -10.79 -5.91
CA PHE A 96 -1.04 -10.07 -5.95
C PHE A 96 -0.05 -10.55 -4.87
N GLY A 97 -0.52 -11.31 -3.88
CA GLY A 97 0.26 -11.72 -2.70
C GLY A 97 0.51 -10.59 -1.69
N THR A 98 -0.37 -9.57 -1.65
CA THR A 98 -0.14 -8.32 -0.89
C THR A 98 0.05 -8.55 0.62
N ASN A 99 -0.63 -9.55 1.21
CA ASN A 99 -0.64 -9.76 2.66
C ASN A 99 0.72 -10.20 3.25
N THR A 100 1.60 -10.82 2.47
CA THR A 100 2.97 -11.18 2.86
C THR A 100 4.03 -10.41 2.05
N LEU A 101 3.61 -9.46 1.21
CA LEU A 101 4.53 -8.76 0.30
C LEU A 101 5.65 -8.01 1.02
N VAL A 102 5.41 -7.52 2.24
CA VAL A 102 6.41 -6.74 2.99
C VAL A 102 7.54 -7.60 3.57
N THR A 103 7.25 -8.87 3.91
CA THR A 103 8.25 -9.86 4.34
C THR A 103 8.94 -10.50 3.14
N ASP A 104 8.17 -10.85 2.11
CA ASP A 104 8.65 -11.73 1.04
C ASP A 104 9.40 -10.94 -0.06
N PHE A 105 8.95 -9.73 -0.39
CA PHE A 105 9.44 -8.98 -1.56
C PHE A 105 10.72 -8.19 -1.27
N HIS A 106 11.84 -8.79 -1.64
CA HIS A 106 13.16 -8.17 -1.60
C HIS A 106 13.46 -7.40 -2.90
N TYR A 107 13.45 -6.07 -2.86
CA TYR A 107 13.80 -5.18 -3.98
C TYR A 107 15.31 -4.90 -4.02
N THR A 108 16.10 -5.95 -4.25
CA THR A 108 17.57 -5.94 -4.21
C THR A 108 18.21 -4.99 -5.23
N GLU A 109 17.52 -4.67 -6.31
CA GLU A 109 17.99 -3.74 -7.35
C GLU A 109 17.73 -2.25 -7.04
N ARG A 110 17.13 -1.91 -5.87
CA ARG A 110 16.75 -0.54 -5.49
C ARG A 110 17.85 0.49 -5.74
N GLU A 111 19.10 0.18 -5.37
CA GLU A 111 20.24 1.09 -5.53
C GLU A 111 20.55 1.39 -7.01
N GLN A 112 20.50 0.37 -7.87
CA GLN A 112 20.73 0.51 -9.30
C GLN A 112 19.57 1.25 -9.98
N LEU A 113 18.33 1.03 -9.53
CA LEU A 113 17.14 1.70 -10.02
C LEU A 113 17.06 3.18 -9.60
N PHE A 114 17.59 3.53 -8.43
CA PHE A 114 17.48 4.87 -7.86
C PHE A 114 18.10 5.98 -8.74
N GLN A 115 19.09 5.67 -9.59
CA GLN A 115 19.63 6.66 -10.52
C GLN A 115 18.62 7.10 -11.60
N TYR A 116 17.68 6.20 -11.97
CA TYR A 116 16.64 6.44 -12.98
C TYR A 116 15.31 6.85 -12.36
N TYR A 117 14.94 6.24 -11.23
CA TYR A 117 13.67 6.52 -10.56
C TYR A 117 13.86 6.61 -9.04
N PRO A 118 14.33 7.76 -8.53
CA PRO A 118 14.28 8.07 -7.11
C PRO A 118 12.85 7.98 -6.57
N GLN A 119 12.63 7.09 -5.60
CA GLN A 119 11.39 6.92 -4.83
C GLN A 119 11.76 6.68 -3.36
N TYR A 120 11.21 7.47 -2.43
CA TYR A 120 11.48 7.31 -0.99
C TYR A 120 10.49 8.07 -0.10
N TYR A 121 10.32 7.60 1.15
CA TYR A 121 9.71 8.38 2.22
C TYR A 121 10.75 9.17 3.01
N HIS A 122 10.40 10.37 3.47
CA HIS A 122 11.29 11.21 4.27
C HIS A 122 10.54 12.18 5.17
N LYS A 123 10.46 11.86 6.47
CA LYS A 123 9.90 12.68 7.54
C LYS A 123 8.43 13.07 7.26
N THR A 124 7.97 14.21 7.78
CA THR A 124 6.55 14.60 7.73
C THR A 124 6.30 16.03 7.26
N ASP A 125 5.10 16.27 6.73
CA ASP A 125 4.58 17.62 6.50
C ASP A 125 4.16 18.29 7.84
N LYS A 126 3.72 19.55 7.80
CA LYS A 126 3.29 20.31 9.00
C LYS A 126 1.97 19.81 9.60
N ASP A 127 1.20 19.02 8.86
CA ASP A 127 0.00 18.35 9.35
C ASP A 127 0.33 16.93 9.87
N GLY A 128 1.63 16.56 9.94
CA GLY A 128 2.13 15.28 10.43
C GLY A 128 2.17 14.13 9.40
N ARG A 129 1.70 14.32 8.16
CA ARG A 129 1.65 13.24 7.15
C ARG A 129 3.05 12.77 6.76
N PRO A 130 3.32 11.46 6.59
CA PRO A 130 4.53 10.98 5.92
C PRO A 130 4.71 11.67 4.56
N VAL A 131 5.88 12.26 4.32
CA VAL A 131 6.21 12.82 3.00
C VAL A 131 6.82 11.73 2.13
N TYR A 132 6.20 11.49 0.97
CA TYR A 132 6.71 10.65 -0.10
C TYR A 132 7.31 11.54 -1.19
N ILE A 133 8.45 11.15 -1.75
CA ILE A 133 9.15 11.91 -2.78
C ILE A 133 9.50 10.98 -3.94
N GLU A 134 9.17 11.43 -5.15
CA GLU A 134 9.53 10.76 -6.40
C GLU A 134 10.05 11.73 -7.47
N GLN A 135 11.06 11.32 -8.24
CA GLN A 135 11.64 12.13 -9.32
C GLN A 135 11.45 11.42 -10.67
N LEU A 136 10.56 11.96 -11.52
CA LEU A 136 10.21 11.34 -12.80
C LEU A 136 11.16 11.72 -13.94
N GLY A 137 11.84 12.86 -13.84
CA GLY A 137 12.68 13.41 -14.91
C GLY A 137 13.99 12.67 -15.22
N LYS A 138 14.25 11.54 -14.54
CA LYS A 138 15.40 10.65 -14.76
C LYS A 138 15.01 9.30 -15.38
N ILE A 139 13.70 9.05 -15.58
CA ILE A 139 13.19 7.74 -16.00
C ILE A 139 13.62 7.42 -17.44
N ASP A 140 14.45 6.39 -17.57
CA ASP A 140 14.67 5.66 -18.82
C ASP A 140 14.21 4.21 -18.65
N LEU A 141 12.99 3.92 -19.10
CA LEU A 141 12.43 2.55 -19.06
C LEU A 141 13.27 1.54 -19.85
N THR A 142 14.06 1.98 -20.85
CA THR A 142 14.94 1.11 -21.64
C THR A 142 16.17 0.67 -20.86
N ALA A 143 16.65 1.51 -19.93
CA ALA A 143 17.68 1.14 -18.97
C ALA A 143 17.07 0.35 -17.81
N MET A 144 15.95 0.81 -17.24
CA MET A 144 15.30 0.19 -16.09
C MET A 144 14.85 -1.25 -16.37
N TYR A 145 14.28 -1.54 -17.55
CA TYR A 145 13.88 -2.91 -17.94
C TYR A 145 15.04 -3.86 -18.28
N LYS A 146 16.30 -3.40 -18.17
CA LYS A 146 17.49 -4.29 -18.15
C LYS A 146 17.90 -4.70 -16.73
N ILE A 147 17.26 -4.12 -15.71
CA ILE A 147 17.61 -4.27 -14.29
C ILE A 147 16.42 -4.82 -13.49
N THR A 148 15.19 -4.43 -13.82
CA THR A 148 13.95 -4.84 -13.14
C THR A 148 12.82 -5.11 -14.13
N THR A 149 11.65 -5.50 -13.65
CA THR A 149 10.42 -5.65 -14.44
C THR A 149 9.33 -4.70 -13.96
N GLY A 150 8.33 -4.42 -14.81
CA GLY A 150 7.15 -3.64 -14.41
C GLY A 150 6.47 -4.22 -13.15
N ASP A 151 6.34 -5.55 -13.07
CA ASP A 151 5.76 -6.23 -11.91
C ASP A 151 6.57 -6.02 -10.63
N ARG A 152 7.91 -6.02 -10.71
CA ARG A 152 8.78 -5.71 -9.55
C ARG A 152 8.67 -4.24 -9.15
N MET A 153 8.57 -3.31 -10.11
CA MET A 153 8.31 -1.89 -9.82
C MET A 153 6.92 -1.65 -9.20
N LEU A 154 5.91 -2.43 -9.58
CA LEU A 154 4.58 -2.39 -8.96
C LEU A 154 4.57 -3.07 -7.57
N LYS A 155 5.30 -4.17 -7.38
CA LYS A 155 5.50 -4.78 -6.06
C LYS A 155 6.25 -3.86 -5.08
N ASN A 156 7.23 -3.09 -5.56
CA ASN A 156 7.87 -2.05 -4.75
C ASN A 156 6.87 -0.97 -4.30
N LEU A 157 6.05 -0.45 -5.23
CA LEU A 157 5.01 0.53 -4.92
C LEU A 157 4.02 0.02 -3.87
N VAL A 158 3.52 -1.21 -4.04
CA VAL A 158 2.56 -1.84 -3.12
C VAL A 158 3.20 -2.13 -1.76
N CYS A 159 4.44 -2.60 -1.72
CA CYS A 159 5.19 -2.80 -0.48
C CYS A 159 5.36 -1.48 0.31
N GLU A 160 5.63 -0.37 -0.39
CA GLU A 160 5.69 0.96 0.23
C GLU A 160 4.32 1.54 0.64
N TYR A 161 3.21 1.08 0.03
CA TYR A 161 1.85 1.39 0.48
C TYR A 161 1.43 0.58 1.72
N GLU A 162 1.81 -0.69 1.82
CA GLU A 162 1.59 -1.49 3.03
C GLU A 162 2.41 -0.92 4.20
N LYS A 163 3.70 -0.59 3.98
CA LYS A 163 4.53 0.14 4.96
C LYS A 163 3.95 1.52 5.33
N LEU A 164 3.34 2.24 4.36
CA LEU A 164 2.63 3.49 4.65
C LEU A 164 1.47 3.23 5.63
N ALA A 165 0.64 2.22 5.37
CA ALA A 165 -0.49 1.85 6.21
C ALA A 165 -0.05 1.40 7.61
N ASP A 166 1.04 0.64 7.73
CA ASP A 166 1.61 0.18 8.99
C ASP A 166 3.13 -0.13 8.79
N PRO A 167 4.08 0.54 9.47
CA PRO A 167 3.91 1.37 10.66
C PRO A 167 3.87 2.90 10.44
N ARG A 168 4.04 3.43 9.21
CA ARG A 168 4.28 4.87 9.02
C ARG A 168 3.13 5.76 9.51
N LEU A 169 1.91 5.51 9.06
CA LEU A 169 0.74 6.30 9.48
C LEU A 169 0.41 6.16 10.98
N PRO A 170 0.38 4.95 11.59
CA PRO A 170 0.25 4.77 13.03
C PRO A 170 1.28 5.56 13.84
N ALA A 171 2.58 5.46 13.50
CA ALA A 171 3.63 6.17 14.22
C ALA A 171 3.50 7.70 14.09
N CYS A 172 3.15 8.21 12.92
CA CYS A 172 2.87 9.63 12.74
C CYS A 172 1.65 10.09 13.56
N ALA A 173 0.57 9.29 13.61
CA ALA A 173 -0.64 9.62 14.37
C ALA A 173 -0.38 9.68 15.89
N ARG A 174 0.47 8.77 16.42
CA ARG A 174 0.94 8.84 17.82
C ARG A 174 1.69 10.16 18.08
N LYS A 175 2.61 10.54 17.17
CA LYS A 175 3.41 11.78 17.30
C LYS A 175 2.61 13.08 17.13
N SER A 176 1.61 13.11 16.24
CA SER A 176 0.82 14.32 15.96
C SER A 176 -0.37 14.51 16.90
N GLY A 177 -0.75 13.48 17.66
CA GLY A 177 -1.87 13.54 18.61
C GLY A 177 -3.26 13.47 17.95
N HIS A 178 -3.34 13.19 16.64
CA HIS A 178 -4.59 13.04 15.89
C HIS A 178 -4.46 11.95 14.82
N LEU A 179 -5.58 11.49 14.26
CA LEU A 179 -5.54 10.48 13.21
C LEU A 179 -4.81 11.00 11.96
N LEU A 180 -4.04 10.11 11.34
CA LEU A 180 -3.45 10.30 10.02
C LEU A 180 -3.77 9.10 9.13
N GLU A 181 -4.61 9.32 8.12
CA GLU A 181 -4.95 8.31 7.11
C GLU A 181 -4.16 8.46 5.79
N THR A 182 -3.43 9.58 5.63
CA THR A 182 -2.95 10.08 4.33
C THR A 182 -1.46 10.49 4.31
N CYS A 183 -0.83 10.40 3.14
CA CYS A 183 0.51 10.92 2.87
C CYS A 183 0.49 12.31 2.18
N CYS A 184 1.67 12.95 2.13
CA CYS A 184 1.95 14.13 1.32
C CYS A 184 2.99 13.76 0.25
N THR A 185 2.63 13.78 -1.03
CA THR A 185 3.55 13.44 -2.13
C THR A 185 4.19 14.68 -2.74
N ILE A 186 5.49 14.60 -3.04
CA ILE A 186 6.24 15.56 -3.87
C ILE A 186 6.74 14.82 -5.10
N MET A 187 6.24 15.20 -6.27
CA MET A 187 6.55 14.61 -7.58
C MET A 187 7.35 15.63 -8.41
N ASP A 188 8.64 15.34 -8.64
CA ASP A 188 9.54 16.22 -9.40
C ASP A 188 9.56 15.86 -10.89
N LEU A 189 9.16 16.84 -11.73
CA LEU A 189 9.15 16.72 -13.18
C LEU A 189 10.39 17.30 -13.86
N LYS A 190 11.41 17.72 -13.09
CA LYS A 190 12.67 18.29 -13.62
C LYS A 190 13.41 17.31 -14.53
N GLY A 191 13.28 17.49 -15.84
CA GLY A 191 13.85 16.61 -16.88
C GLY A 191 12.82 15.81 -17.68
N VAL A 192 11.53 15.85 -17.31
CA VAL A 192 10.47 15.17 -18.06
C VAL A 192 10.23 15.86 -19.41
N GLY A 193 10.85 15.32 -20.46
CA GLY A 193 10.61 15.71 -21.85
C GLY A 193 9.29 15.15 -22.38
N ILE A 194 8.60 15.95 -23.22
CA ILE A 194 7.30 15.60 -23.82
C ILE A 194 7.37 14.27 -24.60
N THR A 195 8.52 13.98 -25.24
CA THR A 195 8.78 12.74 -25.99
C THR A 195 8.70 11.48 -25.13
N ASN A 196 9.04 11.55 -23.85
CA ASN A 196 9.13 10.39 -22.96
C ASN A 196 7.84 10.17 -22.16
N ALA A 197 6.92 11.15 -22.15
CA ALA A 197 5.66 11.04 -21.39
C ALA A 197 4.83 9.81 -21.80
N GLY A 198 4.83 9.44 -23.09
CA GLY A 198 4.05 8.31 -23.61
C GLY A 198 4.52 6.93 -23.11
N SER A 199 5.82 6.72 -22.90
CA SER A 199 6.33 5.43 -22.42
C SER A 199 6.08 5.23 -20.92
N VAL A 200 6.25 6.29 -20.11
CA VAL A 200 6.00 6.25 -18.66
C VAL A 200 4.50 6.22 -18.32
N PHE A 201 3.63 6.71 -19.22
CA PHE A 201 2.18 6.72 -19.02
C PHE A 201 1.58 5.33 -18.73
N GLY A 202 2.13 4.26 -19.31
CA GLY A 202 1.67 2.89 -19.04
C GLY A 202 1.82 2.50 -17.56
N TYR A 203 3.02 2.70 -17.00
CA TYR A 203 3.30 2.43 -15.59
C TYR A 203 2.50 3.37 -14.67
N ILE A 204 2.45 4.67 -14.98
CA ILE A 204 1.67 5.65 -14.18
C ILE A 204 0.19 5.27 -14.14
N LYS A 205 -0.38 4.80 -15.26
CA LYS A 205 -1.78 4.34 -15.33
C LYS A 205 -2.01 3.08 -14.46
N GLN A 206 -1.08 2.12 -14.48
CA GLN A 206 -1.16 0.92 -13.63
C GLN A 206 -1.03 1.27 -12.14
N ALA A 207 -0.03 2.09 -11.78
CA ALA A 207 0.16 2.60 -10.43
C ALA A 207 -1.09 3.33 -9.92
N SER A 208 -1.62 4.28 -10.69
CA SER A 208 -2.84 5.03 -10.34
C SER A 208 -4.07 4.13 -10.18
N ALA A 209 -4.22 3.10 -11.03
CA ALA A 209 -5.31 2.14 -10.89
C ALA A 209 -5.23 1.34 -9.57
N ILE A 210 -4.02 0.92 -9.17
CA ILE A 210 -3.78 0.28 -7.86
C ILE A 210 -4.14 1.25 -6.72
N SER A 211 -3.66 2.50 -6.78
CA SER A 211 -3.95 3.51 -5.76
C SER A 211 -5.45 3.78 -5.61
N GLN A 212 -6.17 3.99 -6.71
CA GLN A 212 -7.59 4.35 -6.70
C GLN A 212 -8.52 3.20 -6.31
N ASN A 213 -8.20 1.96 -6.72
CA ASN A 213 -9.08 0.81 -6.48
C ASN A 213 -8.82 0.12 -5.14
N TYR A 214 -7.56 0.08 -4.68
CA TYR A 214 -7.16 -0.76 -3.55
C TYR A 214 -6.64 0.05 -2.34
N TYR A 215 -6.26 1.32 -2.54
CA TYR A 215 -5.77 2.22 -1.49
C TYR A 215 -6.62 3.50 -1.36
N PRO A 216 -7.96 3.39 -1.20
CA PRO A 216 -8.85 4.56 -1.10
C PRO A 216 -8.48 5.48 0.06
N GLU A 217 -8.64 6.79 -0.20
CA GLU A 217 -8.38 7.91 0.72
C GLU A 217 -6.98 7.91 1.37
N ARG A 218 -5.95 7.44 0.65
CA ARG A 218 -4.54 7.52 1.11
C ARG A 218 -3.78 8.76 0.66
N LEU A 219 -4.23 9.49 -0.37
CA LEU A 219 -3.60 10.77 -0.76
C LEU A 219 -4.16 11.93 0.07
N GLY A 220 -3.28 12.73 0.68
CA GLY A 220 -3.62 13.95 1.43
C GLY A 220 -3.32 15.22 0.63
N LYS A 221 -2.08 15.36 0.17
CA LYS A 221 -1.60 16.45 -0.71
C LYS A 221 -0.67 15.87 -1.79
N LEU A 222 -0.66 16.44 -2.99
CA LEU A 222 0.29 16.15 -4.07
C LEU A 222 0.86 17.46 -4.62
N PHE A 223 2.16 17.67 -4.47
CA PHE A 223 2.90 18.77 -5.07
C PHE A 223 3.63 18.26 -6.31
N ILE A 224 3.23 18.71 -7.49
CA ILE A 224 3.93 18.47 -8.74
C ILE A 224 4.85 19.66 -8.99
N ILE A 225 6.16 19.46 -8.88
CA ILE A 225 7.17 20.54 -8.92
C ILE A 225 8.00 20.49 -10.21
N ASN A 226 8.61 21.62 -10.56
CA ASN A 226 9.35 21.81 -11.83
C ASN A 226 8.51 21.44 -13.06
N ALA A 227 7.18 21.64 -12.99
CA ALA A 227 6.29 21.30 -14.08
C ALA A 227 6.62 22.10 -15.35
N PRO A 228 6.88 21.45 -16.50
CA PRO A 228 7.30 22.17 -17.70
C PRO A 228 6.21 23.09 -18.24
N TRP A 229 6.61 24.16 -18.93
CA TRP A 229 5.69 25.11 -19.56
C TRP A 229 4.81 24.40 -20.60
N GLY A 230 3.52 24.27 -20.30
CA GLY A 230 2.55 23.44 -21.05
C GLY A 230 2.04 22.19 -20.32
N PHE A 231 2.63 21.80 -19.18
CA PHE A 231 2.16 20.66 -18.37
C PHE A 231 0.71 20.84 -17.88
N SER A 232 0.24 22.08 -17.71
CA SER A 232 -1.16 22.39 -17.40
C SER A 232 -2.15 21.79 -18.42
N THR A 233 -1.76 21.69 -19.70
CA THR A 233 -2.57 21.05 -20.76
C THR A 233 -2.61 19.54 -20.60
N VAL A 234 -1.45 18.90 -20.38
CA VAL A 234 -1.34 17.45 -20.11
C VAL A 234 -2.12 17.08 -18.85
N PHE A 235 -1.94 17.86 -17.78
CA PHE A 235 -2.64 17.66 -16.51
C PHE A 235 -4.15 17.86 -16.64
N SER A 236 -4.63 18.73 -17.54
CA SER A 236 -6.06 18.88 -17.81
C SER A 236 -6.68 17.64 -18.45
N VAL A 237 -5.90 16.86 -19.22
CA VAL A 237 -6.31 15.52 -19.69
C VAL A 237 -6.27 14.51 -18.53
N VAL A 238 -5.20 14.51 -17.72
CA VAL A 238 -5.07 13.60 -16.56
C VAL A 238 -6.19 13.79 -15.53
N LYS A 239 -6.65 15.04 -15.30
CA LYS A 239 -7.81 15.35 -14.44
C LYS A 239 -9.09 14.60 -14.84
N GLY A 240 -9.26 14.23 -16.11
CA GLY A 240 -10.41 13.44 -16.57
C GLY A 240 -10.45 12.00 -16.05
N PHE A 241 -9.32 11.51 -15.52
CA PHE A 241 -9.16 10.15 -14.97
C PHE A 241 -8.99 10.14 -13.44
N LEU A 242 -9.21 11.28 -12.77
CA LEU A 242 -9.08 11.47 -11.33
C LEU A 242 -10.40 11.99 -10.77
N ASP A 243 -10.77 11.57 -9.56
CA ASP A 243 -11.98 12.06 -8.92
C ASP A 243 -11.86 13.55 -8.48
N PRO A 244 -12.97 14.30 -8.37
CA PRO A 244 -12.92 15.73 -8.02
C PRO A 244 -12.41 16.06 -6.61
N VAL A 245 -12.31 15.09 -5.69
CA VAL A 245 -11.68 15.27 -4.38
C VAL A 245 -10.17 15.10 -4.52
N THR A 246 -9.69 14.09 -5.25
CA THR A 246 -8.27 13.94 -5.61
C THR A 246 -7.76 15.17 -6.35
N VAL A 247 -8.46 15.68 -7.37
CA VAL A 247 -8.03 16.87 -8.14
C VAL A 247 -7.85 18.11 -7.25
N LYS A 248 -8.61 18.28 -6.16
CA LYS A 248 -8.45 19.38 -5.20
C LYS A 248 -7.22 19.26 -4.31
N LYS A 249 -6.61 18.07 -4.21
CA LYS A 249 -5.41 17.80 -3.41
C LYS A 249 -4.11 18.06 -4.20
N ILE A 250 -4.19 18.48 -5.47
CA ILE A 250 -3.03 18.60 -6.38
C ILE A 250 -2.62 20.05 -6.62
N HIS A 251 -1.39 20.39 -6.23
CA HIS A 251 -0.73 21.67 -6.43
C HIS A 251 0.29 21.51 -7.57
N VAL A 252 0.12 22.25 -8.67
CA VAL A 252 1.05 22.20 -9.82
C VAL A 252 1.90 23.47 -9.84
N LEU A 253 3.21 23.29 -9.72
CA LEU A 253 4.19 24.34 -9.47
C LEU A 253 5.29 24.32 -10.53
N GLY A 254 5.74 25.52 -10.94
CA GLY A 254 6.88 25.71 -11.84
C GLY A 254 8.22 25.50 -11.15
N SER A 255 9.23 26.29 -11.55
CA SER A 255 10.60 26.23 -11.02
C SER A 255 10.86 27.12 -9.79
N GLY A 256 9.82 27.73 -9.21
CA GLY A 256 9.87 28.51 -7.98
C GLY A 256 8.88 27.95 -6.95
N TYR A 257 9.00 26.65 -6.70
CA TYR A 257 8.08 25.84 -5.91
C TYR A 257 8.45 25.79 -4.43
N GLU A 258 9.68 26.20 -4.09
CA GLU A 258 10.30 26.06 -2.78
C GLU A 258 9.51 26.78 -1.68
N SER A 259 8.97 27.97 -1.96
CA SER A 259 8.16 28.74 -0.99
C SER A 259 6.83 28.07 -0.65
N GLU A 260 6.17 27.42 -1.63
CA GLU A 260 4.94 26.65 -1.40
C GLU A 260 5.25 25.33 -0.67
N LEU A 261 6.33 24.62 -1.03
CA LEU A 261 6.76 23.44 -0.26
C LEU A 261 7.08 23.81 1.20
N LEU A 262 7.80 24.90 1.44
CA LEU A 262 8.10 25.42 2.78
C LEU A 262 6.86 25.98 3.49
N ALA A 263 5.76 26.27 2.79
CA ALA A 263 4.48 26.58 3.42
C ALA A 263 3.86 25.33 4.06
N HIS A 264 4.02 24.14 3.47
CA HIS A 264 3.38 22.89 3.91
C HIS A 264 4.30 21.88 4.62
N VAL A 265 5.61 21.92 4.40
CA VAL A 265 6.62 21.02 5.00
C VAL A 265 7.61 21.86 5.84
N PRO A 266 8.01 21.42 7.05
CA PRO A 266 9.08 22.10 7.80
C PRO A 266 10.41 22.09 7.02
N ALA A 267 11.20 23.15 7.12
CA ALA A 267 12.47 23.28 6.39
C ALA A 267 13.44 22.16 6.79
N GLU A 268 13.51 21.86 8.08
CA GLU A 268 14.25 20.80 8.73
C GLU A 268 13.76 19.39 8.37
N ASN A 269 12.58 19.26 7.77
CA ASN A 269 12.04 18.01 7.24
C ASN A 269 12.22 17.88 5.72
N LEU A 270 12.28 18.99 4.99
CA LEU A 270 12.43 19.01 3.54
C LEU A 270 13.92 18.86 3.14
N PRO A 271 14.30 17.93 2.24
CA PRO A 271 15.69 17.81 1.78
C PRO A 271 16.20 19.09 1.08
N LYS A 272 17.49 19.42 1.28
CA LYS A 272 18.13 20.60 0.66
C LYS A 272 17.90 20.76 -0.84
N GLN A 273 17.82 19.65 -1.60
CA GLN A 273 17.59 19.67 -3.05
C GLN A 273 16.22 20.27 -3.48
N PHE A 274 15.29 20.47 -2.55
CA PHE A 274 13.96 21.06 -2.77
C PHE A 274 13.74 22.37 -1.99
N GLY A 275 14.82 23.04 -1.57
CA GLY A 275 14.75 24.31 -0.84
C GLY A 275 14.65 24.20 0.69
N GLY A 276 14.68 22.98 1.25
CA GLY A 276 14.74 22.76 2.70
C GLY A 276 16.16 22.84 3.28
N THR A 277 16.31 22.45 4.54
CA THR A 277 17.60 22.38 5.25
C THR A 277 18.01 20.95 5.63
N CYS A 278 17.13 19.95 5.45
CA CYS A 278 17.40 18.58 5.89
C CYS A 278 18.52 17.90 5.08
N GLU A 279 19.45 17.29 5.82
CA GLU A 279 20.59 16.52 5.33
C GLU A 279 20.90 15.40 6.33
N CYS A 280 20.44 14.18 6.04
CA CYS A 280 20.73 13.01 6.88
C CYS A 280 22.09 12.39 6.56
N ALA A 281 22.71 11.76 7.56
CA ALA A 281 23.82 10.84 7.34
C ALA A 281 23.41 9.74 6.34
N GLY A 282 24.30 9.39 5.40
CA GLY A 282 23.97 8.51 4.28
C GLY A 282 23.08 9.14 3.19
N GLY A 283 22.50 10.32 3.42
CA GLY A 283 21.61 11.02 2.51
C GLY A 283 20.13 10.74 2.76
N CYS A 284 19.30 11.79 2.62
CA CYS A 284 17.85 11.74 2.90
C CYS A 284 17.09 10.57 2.22
N PRO A 285 17.35 10.20 0.95
CA PRO A 285 16.63 9.11 0.29
C PRO A 285 16.89 7.71 0.84
N TRP A 286 18.06 7.49 1.43
CA TRP A 286 18.48 6.21 1.99
C TRP A 286 18.06 6.06 3.45
N SER A 287 17.87 7.20 4.13
CA SER A 287 17.60 7.26 5.56
C SER A 287 16.27 6.64 6.03
N ASP A 288 15.21 6.65 5.20
CA ASP A 288 13.82 6.30 5.58
C ASP A 288 13.39 6.93 6.94
N MET A 289 13.93 8.10 7.27
CA MET A 289 13.72 8.75 8.56
C MET A 289 12.29 9.27 8.70
N GLY A 290 11.74 9.18 9.91
CA GLY A 290 10.42 9.67 10.28
C GLY A 290 9.96 9.05 11.60
N PRO A 291 8.73 9.33 12.07
CA PRO A 291 8.23 8.83 13.35
C PRO A 291 8.23 7.31 13.49
N TRP A 292 8.18 6.58 12.37
CA TRP A 292 8.31 5.12 12.32
C TRP A 292 9.74 4.59 12.57
N ARG A 293 10.73 5.47 12.76
CA ARG A 293 12.10 5.16 13.20
C ARG A 293 12.43 5.75 14.58
N GLU A 294 11.51 6.51 15.18
CA GLU A 294 11.68 7.17 16.48
C GLU A 294 11.13 6.25 17.59
N PRO A 295 11.93 5.79 18.58
CA PRO A 295 11.51 4.80 19.58
C PRO A 295 10.28 5.18 20.41
N GLU A 296 9.99 6.47 20.53
CA GLU A 296 8.83 7.02 21.24
C GLU A 296 7.51 6.77 20.51
N TRP A 297 7.54 6.57 19.19
CA TRP A 297 6.37 6.54 18.31
C TRP A 297 6.28 5.28 17.45
N ALA A 298 7.42 4.67 17.12
CA ALA A 298 7.52 3.43 16.38
C ALA A 298 7.06 2.23 17.23
N LYS A 299 6.38 1.27 16.59
CA LYS A 299 6.03 -0.04 17.17
C LYS A 299 6.11 -1.12 16.09
N PRO A 300 6.28 -2.41 16.44
CA PRO A 300 6.27 -3.50 15.47
C PRO A 300 4.93 -3.55 14.71
N PRO A 301 4.94 -3.53 13.37
CA PRO A 301 3.73 -3.58 12.56
C PRO A 301 3.05 -4.95 12.62
N LYS A 302 1.76 -5.01 12.32
CA LYS A 302 0.93 -6.23 12.40
C LYS A 302 1.43 -7.33 11.45
N TRP A 303 2.06 -6.98 10.31
CA TRP A 303 2.65 -7.94 9.37
C TRP A 303 3.94 -8.61 9.90
N ALA A 304 4.74 -7.95 10.75
CA ALA A 304 5.94 -8.58 11.34
C ALA A 304 5.57 -9.67 12.36
N LYS A 305 4.45 -9.50 13.09
CA LYS A 305 3.95 -10.49 14.07
C LYS A 305 3.37 -11.76 13.44
N ALA A 306 3.41 -11.89 12.11
CA ALA A 306 3.06 -13.14 11.42
C ALA A 306 4.17 -14.20 11.56
N GLU A 307 5.43 -13.78 11.74
CA GLU A 307 6.60 -14.66 11.83
C GLU A 307 6.53 -15.51 13.12
N GLU A 308 6.38 -14.88 14.30
CA GLU A 308 6.21 -15.56 15.60
C GLU A 308 5.06 -16.60 15.58
N LYS A 309 3.93 -16.28 14.92
CA LYS A 309 2.76 -17.19 14.81
C LYS A 309 2.97 -18.37 13.86
N THR A 310 4.03 -18.34 13.06
CA THR A 310 4.39 -19.39 12.11
C THR A 310 5.45 -20.31 12.69
N GLU A 311 6.42 -19.77 13.45
CA GLU A 311 7.42 -20.55 14.17
C GLU A 311 6.79 -21.43 15.28
N VAL A 312 5.92 -20.87 16.13
CA VAL A 312 5.26 -21.64 17.23
C VAL A 312 4.46 -22.84 16.70
N LYS A 313 3.81 -22.71 15.53
CA LYS A 313 3.07 -23.81 14.87
C LYS A 313 3.97 -24.91 14.29
N THR A 314 5.27 -24.66 14.21
CA THR A 314 6.27 -25.60 13.71
C THR A 314 6.89 -26.38 14.88
N GLU A 315 7.06 -25.74 16.04
CA GLU A 315 7.56 -26.39 17.27
C GLU A 315 6.50 -27.29 17.94
N GLU A 316 5.22 -26.88 17.99
CA GLU A 316 4.11 -27.69 18.56
C GLU A 316 3.85 -29.03 17.84
N LYS A 317 4.59 -29.35 16.76
CA LYS A 317 4.51 -30.62 16.03
C LYS A 317 5.74 -31.53 16.16
N ALA A 318 6.74 -31.15 16.95
CA ALA A 318 8.01 -31.87 17.03
C ALA A 318 8.13 -32.87 18.20
N ASP A 319 7.25 -32.82 19.21
CA ASP A 319 7.49 -33.43 20.52
C ASP A 319 6.45 -34.49 20.97
N ASP A 320 5.57 -34.94 20.08
CA ASP A 320 4.49 -35.93 20.35
C ASP A 320 4.67 -37.27 19.61
N ASP A 321 5.89 -37.59 19.16
CA ASP A 321 6.21 -38.82 18.42
C ASP A 321 7.46 -39.51 18.98
N LYS A 322 7.46 -39.81 20.30
CA LYS A 322 8.56 -40.55 20.94
C LYS A 322 8.27 -41.30 22.25
N LYS A 323 7.15 -42.02 22.34
CA LYS A 323 6.91 -43.05 23.38
C LYS A 323 5.89 -44.12 22.92
N GLU A 324 6.39 -45.24 22.42
CA GLU A 324 6.20 -46.58 23.03
C GLU A 324 6.78 -47.71 22.15
N GLY A 325 7.68 -48.49 22.75
CA GLY A 325 7.71 -49.95 22.54
C GLY A 325 7.02 -50.60 23.75
N THR A 326 6.66 -51.88 23.75
CA THR A 326 7.17 -52.99 22.91
C THR A 326 6.12 -54.13 22.90
N GLU A 327 6.46 -55.28 22.31
CA GLU A 327 5.64 -56.51 22.22
C GLU A 327 4.49 -56.45 21.17
N ASN A 328 4.06 -57.56 20.54
CA ASN A 328 4.40 -58.97 20.73
C ASN A 328 4.53 -59.72 19.37
N ALA A 329 4.99 -60.98 19.37
CA ALA A 329 5.50 -61.67 18.16
C ALA A 329 4.61 -62.81 17.58
N ASN A 330 5.02 -63.26 16.37
CA ASN A 330 4.68 -64.52 15.67
C ASN A 330 3.27 -64.71 15.05
N LYS A 331 3.25 -64.81 13.71
CA LYS A 331 2.95 -66.10 13.03
C LYS A 331 3.43 -66.15 11.57
N GLU A 332 3.84 -67.35 11.15
CA GLU A 332 4.13 -67.77 9.77
C GLU A 332 2.81 -68.15 9.05
N THR A 333 2.69 -68.44 7.74
CA THR A 333 3.62 -68.65 6.59
C THR A 333 3.21 -67.71 5.40
N ASP A 334 3.47 -67.86 4.08
CA ASP A 334 4.07 -68.93 3.24
C ASP A 334 4.58 -68.46 1.85
N ALA A 335 5.32 -69.37 1.20
CA ALA A 335 5.51 -69.68 -0.23
C ALA A 335 5.36 -68.68 -1.41
N ALA A 336 6.43 -68.70 -2.23
CA ALA A 336 6.46 -68.85 -3.70
C ALA A 336 6.42 -67.62 -4.63
N ALA A 337 6.95 -67.82 -5.85
CA ALA A 337 7.28 -66.79 -6.83
C ALA A 337 6.99 -67.25 -8.28
N ALA A 338 6.85 -66.30 -9.21
CA ALA A 338 7.02 -66.53 -10.65
C ALA A 338 7.37 -65.24 -11.42
N THR A 339 8.18 -65.37 -12.46
CA THR A 339 8.55 -64.31 -13.41
C THR A 339 7.72 -64.34 -14.68
N THR A 340 7.42 -63.16 -15.25
CA THR A 340 7.43 -62.78 -16.69
C THR A 340 6.63 -61.45 -16.81
N ALA A 341 6.76 -60.57 -17.79
CA ALA A 341 7.73 -60.19 -18.82
C ALA A 341 7.03 -59.08 -19.64
N ALA A 342 7.74 -58.13 -20.24
CA ALA A 342 7.13 -57.18 -21.18
C ALA A 342 6.88 -57.85 -22.56
N PRO A 343 6.04 -57.25 -23.43
CA PRO A 343 6.63 -56.41 -24.47
C PRO A 343 5.88 -55.07 -24.64
N ALA A 344 6.19 -54.33 -25.73
CA ALA A 344 5.83 -52.94 -25.92
C ALA A 344 5.10 -52.65 -27.25
N ASP A 345 4.61 -51.41 -27.35
CA ASP A 345 4.43 -50.60 -28.56
C ASP A 345 3.36 -51.01 -29.61
N THR A 346 2.47 -50.07 -29.93
CA THR A 346 2.33 -49.51 -31.31
C THR A 346 1.30 -48.38 -31.33
N THR A 347 1.64 -47.28 -32.01
CA THR A 347 0.69 -46.21 -32.39
C THR A 347 0.12 -46.52 -33.79
N PRO A 348 -1.03 -45.95 -34.18
CA PRO A 348 -0.95 -44.98 -35.29
C PRO A 348 -1.90 -43.77 -35.17
N ALA A 349 -1.55 -42.69 -35.88
CA ALA A 349 -2.46 -41.56 -36.16
C ALA A 349 -3.30 -41.85 -37.43
N PRO A 350 -4.28 -40.99 -37.77
CA PRO A 350 -4.06 -40.17 -38.98
C PRO A 350 -4.69 -38.75 -39.02
N GLU A 351 -4.00 -37.91 -39.81
CA GLU A 351 -4.52 -36.85 -40.72
C GLU A 351 -5.19 -35.54 -40.21
N LYS A 352 -5.20 -34.57 -41.14
CA LYS A 352 -5.60 -33.16 -40.99
C LYS A 352 -6.93 -32.86 -41.68
N LYS A 353 -7.52 -31.71 -41.37
CA LYS A 353 -8.15 -30.84 -42.39
C LYS A 353 -8.15 -29.37 -41.97
N ASP A 354 -7.94 -28.49 -42.96
CA ASP A 354 -7.89 -27.04 -42.79
C ASP A 354 -9.27 -26.39 -42.87
N GLN A 355 -9.48 -25.27 -42.18
CA GLN A 355 -10.25 -24.13 -42.67
C GLN A 355 -10.01 -22.85 -41.86
N ALA A 356 -10.00 -21.70 -42.53
CA ALA A 356 -10.07 -20.37 -41.93
C ALA A 356 -11.55 -19.91 -41.81
N PRO A 357 -11.81 -18.75 -41.22
CA PRO A 357 -12.16 -17.61 -42.10
C PRO A 357 -11.49 -16.28 -41.69
N ALA A 358 -11.92 -15.20 -42.36
CA ALA A 358 -11.46 -13.82 -42.21
C ALA A 358 -12.22 -13.02 -41.12
#